data_AF-A0A6P4ECL0-F1
#
_entry.id   AF-A0A6P4ECL0-F1
#
_cell.length_a   1.000
_cell.length_b   1.000
_cell.length_c   1.000
_cell.angle_alpha   90.00
_cell.angle_beta   90.00
_cell.angle_gamma   90.00
#
_symmetry.space_group_name_H-M   'P 1'
#
loop_
_entity.id
_entity.type
_entity.pdbx_description
1 polymer ?
#
loop_
_entity_poly.entity_id
_entity_poly.type
_entity_poly.pdbx_seq_one_letter_code
_entity_poly.pdbx_strand_id
1 'polypeptide(L)'
;MKLLVLFFLALIAYSAAKVMPMANSKSLSIDQHGKRVYADQAEDKCDYYCGEKDPSVCATNGQCLLKFESRCAMAAYNCRNPQKMFQTVDDHRCVQDWEPLCLESDLREFGL
;
A
#
# COMPACT_ATOMS: atom_id res chain seq x y z
N MET A 1 -22.23 -12.74 52.86
CA MET A 1 -23.21 -12.10 51.95
C MET A 1 -22.73 -10.78 51.33
N LYS A 2 -21.93 -9.93 52.01
CA LYS A 2 -21.46 -8.64 51.45
C LYS A 2 -20.40 -8.75 50.34
N LEU A 3 -19.52 -9.77 50.38
CA LEU A 3 -18.50 -9.99 49.33
C LEU A 3 -19.08 -10.43 47.98
N LEU A 4 -20.17 -11.19 47.99
CA LEU A 4 -20.85 -11.63 46.76
C LEU A 4 -21.52 -10.46 46.03
N VAL A 5 -22.13 -9.53 46.78
CA VAL A 5 -22.76 -8.32 46.22
C VAL A 5 -21.74 -7.40 45.56
N LEU A 6 -20.52 -7.29 46.13
CA LEU A 6 -19.43 -6.51 45.54
C LEU A 6 -18.90 -7.13 44.23
N PHE A 7 -18.86 -8.47 44.15
CA PHE A 7 -18.50 -9.18 42.92
C PHE A 7 -19.54 -9.00 41.82
N PHE A 8 -20.84 -9.03 42.16
CA PHE A 8 -21.91 -8.80 41.19
C PHE A 8 -21.94 -7.35 40.65
N LEU A 9 -21.64 -6.35 41.49
CA LEU A 9 -21.55 -4.95 41.05
C LEU A 9 -20.34 -4.71 40.13
N ALA A 10 -19.21 -5.39 40.37
CA ALA A 10 -18.03 -5.30 39.51
C ALA A 10 -18.25 -5.90 38.11
N LEU A 11 -19.05 -6.97 38.01
CA LEU A 11 -19.37 -7.62 36.74
C LEU A 11 -20.31 -6.77 35.86
N ILE A 12 -21.26 -6.06 36.47
CA ILE A 12 -22.19 -5.19 35.72
C ILE A 12 -21.46 -3.96 35.14
N ALA A 13 -20.45 -3.44 35.83
CA ALA A 13 -19.60 -2.35 35.33
C ALA A 13 -18.70 -2.79 34.15
N TYR A 14 -18.31 -4.07 34.07
CA TYR A 14 -17.44 -4.60 33.01
C TYR A 14 -18.17 -4.82 31.68
N SER A 15 -19.49 -5.00 31.69
CA SER A 15 -20.30 -5.19 30.48
C SER A 15 -20.67 -3.88 29.75
N ALA A 16 -20.22 -2.71 30.23
CA ALA A 16 -20.46 -1.42 29.58
C ALA A 16 -19.34 -1.03 28.60
N ALA A 17 -18.62 -2.00 28.03
CA ALA A 17 -17.79 -1.75 26.85
C ALA A 17 -18.71 -1.36 25.70
N LYS A 18 -18.88 -0.05 25.51
CA LYS A 18 -19.49 0.56 24.34
C LYS A 18 -18.72 0.06 23.12
N VAL A 19 -19.23 -0.99 22.47
CA VAL A 19 -19.01 -1.21 21.05
C VAL A 19 -19.71 -0.05 20.34
N MET A 20 -19.01 1.08 20.23
CA MET A 20 -19.46 2.20 19.42
C MET A 20 -19.75 1.65 18.02
N PRO A 21 -20.92 1.91 17.42
CA PRO A 21 -21.11 1.60 16.02
C PRO A 21 -20.08 2.41 15.23
N MET A 22 -19.27 1.69 14.46
CA MET A 22 -18.33 2.23 13.49
C MET A 22 -19.06 3.33 12.71
N ALA A 23 -18.60 4.57 12.87
CA ALA A 23 -19.23 5.72 12.26
C ALA A 23 -19.31 5.45 10.75
N ASN A 24 -20.54 5.32 10.23
CA ASN A 24 -20.81 5.26 8.81
C ASN A 24 -20.49 6.66 8.24
N SER A 25 -19.20 6.92 8.06
CA SER A 25 -18.71 8.20 7.57
C SER A 25 -19.01 8.25 6.09
N LYS A 26 -20.18 8.78 5.75
CA LYS A 26 -20.52 9.24 4.39
C LYS A 26 -19.68 10.45 3.97
N SER A 27 -18.46 10.60 4.49
CA SER A 27 -17.53 11.62 4.01
C SER A 27 -16.97 11.18 2.68
N LEU A 28 -17.28 11.94 1.64
CA LEU A 28 -16.60 11.82 0.36
C LEU A 28 -15.15 12.30 0.51
N SER A 29 -14.25 11.58 -0.13
CA SER A 29 -12.81 11.82 -0.20
C SER A 29 -12.35 11.60 -1.64
N ILE A 30 -11.11 11.98 -1.94
CA ILE A 30 -10.49 11.75 -3.25
C ILE A 30 -9.47 10.62 -3.08
N ASP A 31 -9.58 9.55 -3.87
CA ASP A 31 -8.62 8.43 -3.87
C ASP A 31 -7.31 8.80 -4.58
N GLN A 32 -6.31 7.90 -4.57
CA GLN A 32 -5.02 8.13 -5.23
C GLN A 32 -5.10 8.33 -6.76
N HIS A 33 -6.27 8.09 -7.38
CA HIS A 33 -6.50 8.28 -8.82
C HIS A 33 -7.33 9.55 -9.12
N GLY A 34 -7.62 10.38 -8.11
CA GLY A 34 -8.40 11.59 -8.28
C GLY A 34 -9.93 11.36 -8.33
N LYS A 35 -10.40 10.14 -8.02
CA LYS A 35 -11.83 9.81 -8.04
C LYS A 35 -12.47 10.09 -6.69
N ARG A 36 -13.70 10.63 -6.71
CA ARG A 36 -14.51 10.81 -5.52
C ARG A 36 -15.02 9.45 -5.02
N VAL A 37 -14.57 9.05 -3.83
CA VAL A 37 -14.96 7.79 -3.17
C VAL A 37 -15.32 8.07 -1.71
N TYR A 38 -16.02 7.15 -1.05
CA TYR A 38 -16.22 7.26 0.40
C TYR A 38 -14.88 7.11 1.14
N ALA A 39 -14.71 7.78 2.28
CA ALA A 39 -13.43 7.84 2.99
C ALA A 39 -12.90 6.48 3.47
N ASP A 40 -13.78 5.52 3.73
CA ASP A 40 -13.44 4.12 3.98
C ASP A 40 -12.84 3.41 2.75
N GLN A 41 -13.02 3.97 1.56
CA GLN A 41 -12.56 3.43 0.30
C GLN A 41 -11.37 4.21 -0.31
N ALA A 42 -11.02 5.36 0.26
CA ALA A 42 -9.85 6.17 -0.11
C ALA A 42 -8.54 5.76 0.59
N GLU A 43 -8.58 4.71 1.42
CA GLU A 43 -7.36 4.10 1.93
C GLU A 43 -6.49 3.63 0.75
N ASP A 44 -5.18 3.92 0.77
CA ASP A 44 -4.26 3.52 -0.31
C ASP A 44 -4.11 2.00 -0.33
N LYS A 45 -4.90 1.35 -1.18
CA LYS A 45 -4.89 -0.11 -1.35
C LYS A 45 -3.59 -0.67 -1.94
N CYS A 46 -2.67 0.21 -2.34
CA CYS A 46 -1.38 -0.14 -2.91
C CYS A 46 -0.24 -0.07 -1.88
N ASP A 47 -0.54 0.25 -0.62
CA ASP A 47 0.44 0.24 0.47
C ASP A 47 0.67 -1.19 0.97
N TYR A 48 1.54 -1.90 0.25
CA TYR A 48 1.92 -3.27 0.59
C TYR A 48 2.99 -3.31 1.68
N TYR A 49 2.82 -4.21 2.65
CA TYR A 49 3.88 -4.52 3.60
C TYR A 49 4.98 -5.35 2.92
N CYS A 50 6.03 -4.67 2.46
CA CYS A 50 7.19 -5.30 1.83
C CYS A 50 8.17 -5.80 2.89
N GLY A 51 8.51 -7.09 2.84
CA GLY A 51 9.52 -7.65 3.74
C GLY A 51 10.93 -7.17 3.38
N GLU A 52 11.77 -6.90 4.39
CA GLU A 52 13.14 -6.39 4.21
C GLU A 52 14.07 -7.30 3.38
N LYS A 53 13.70 -8.58 3.19
CA LYS A 53 14.48 -9.58 2.45
C LYS A 53 14.00 -9.81 1.01
N ASP A 54 13.01 -9.05 0.53
CA ASP A 54 12.52 -9.21 -0.84
C ASP A 54 13.59 -8.73 -1.84
N PRO A 55 14.11 -9.60 -2.72
CA PRO A 55 15.22 -9.24 -3.59
C PRO A 55 14.84 -8.17 -4.62
N SER A 56 15.80 -7.32 -4.95
CA SER A 56 15.68 -6.36 -6.05
C SER A 56 15.37 -7.07 -7.36
N VAL A 57 14.56 -6.43 -8.21
CA VAL A 57 14.20 -6.96 -9.53
C VAL A 57 14.48 -5.95 -10.62
N CYS A 58 14.98 -6.43 -11.76
CA CYS A 58 15.01 -5.63 -12.98
C CYS A 58 13.65 -5.67 -13.68
N ALA A 59 13.15 -4.52 -14.12
CA ALA A 59 11.87 -4.44 -14.80
C ALA A 59 11.88 -3.42 -15.95
N THR A 60 11.01 -3.62 -16.94
CA THR A 60 10.84 -2.70 -18.07
C THR A 60 9.39 -2.25 -18.21
N ASN A 61 9.19 -1.01 -18.63
CA ASN A 61 7.90 -0.48 -19.08
C ASN A 61 7.80 -0.44 -20.63
N GLY A 62 8.77 -1.03 -21.33
CA GLY A 62 8.88 -0.98 -22.80
C GLY A 62 9.68 0.21 -23.34
N GLN A 63 10.01 1.20 -22.51
CA GLN A 63 10.82 2.36 -22.88
C GLN A 63 12.23 2.28 -22.30
N CYS A 64 12.32 1.93 -21.01
CA CYS A 64 13.56 1.85 -20.27
C CYS A 64 13.52 0.70 -19.26
N LEU A 65 14.67 0.46 -18.62
CA LEU A 65 14.84 -0.49 -17.53
C LEU A 65 15.00 0.24 -16.20
N LEU A 66 14.35 -0.29 -15.18
CA LEU A 66 14.46 0.19 -13.82
C LEU A 66 14.70 -0.99 -12.88
N LYS A 67 15.69 -0.84 -12.00
CA LYS A 67 15.94 -1.77 -10.90
C LYS A 67 15.11 -1.33 -9.70
N PHE A 68 14.04 -2.05 -9.41
CA PHE A 68 13.25 -1.84 -8.19
C PHE A 68 13.96 -2.49 -7.01
N GLU A 69 13.86 -1.87 -5.83
CA GLU A 69 14.44 -2.39 -4.59
C GLU A 69 13.89 -3.77 -4.21
N SER A 70 12.64 -4.06 -4.60
CA SER A 70 12.00 -5.35 -4.39
C SER A 70 10.85 -5.61 -5.38
N ARG A 71 10.43 -6.87 -5.51
CA ARG A 71 9.22 -7.23 -6.28
C ARG A 71 7.97 -6.57 -5.68
N CYS A 72 7.91 -6.46 -4.36
CA CYS A 72 6.83 -5.78 -3.66
C CYS A 72 6.77 -4.28 -3.98
N ALA A 73 7.92 -3.58 -4.00
CA ALA A 73 7.97 -2.16 -4.38
C ALA A 73 7.48 -1.93 -5.82
N MET A 74 7.89 -2.81 -6.76
CA MET A 74 7.38 -2.79 -8.14
C MET A 74 5.86 -3.02 -8.19
N ALA A 75 5.34 -3.95 -7.40
CA ALA A 75 3.90 -4.20 -7.34
C ALA A 75 3.14 -3.00 -6.78
N ALA A 76 3.64 -2.37 -5.72
CA ALA A 76 3.05 -1.17 -5.12
C ALA A 76 3.02 -0.02 -6.14
N TYR A 77 4.12 0.18 -6.86
CA TYR A 77 4.20 1.15 -7.95
C TYR A 77 3.16 0.86 -9.05
N ASN A 78 3.09 -0.38 -9.54
CA ASN A 78 2.17 -0.79 -10.60
C ASN A 78 0.70 -0.63 -10.19
N CYS A 79 0.39 -0.90 -8.92
CA CYS A 79 -0.95 -0.71 -8.36
C CYS A 79 -1.37 0.77 -8.41
N ARG A 80 -0.46 1.69 -8.06
CA ARG A 80 -0.72 3.14 -8.12
C ARG A 80 -0.71 3.69 -9.55
N ASN A 81 0.00 3.03 -10.46
CA ASN A 81 0.26 3.50 -11.82
C ASN A 81 -0.17 2.48 -12.89
N PRO A 82 -1.47 2.17 -13.02
CA PRO A 82 -1.95 1.12 -13.93
C PRO A 82 -1.69 1.41 -15.42
N GLN A 83 -1.39 2.66 -15.78
CA GLN A 83 -1.07 3.07 -17.16
C GLN A 83 0.44 3.07 -17.46
N LYS A 84 1.30 2.95 -16.43
CA LYS A 84 2.76 3.08 -16.54
C LYS A 84 3.48 1.87 -15.94
N MET A 85 2.88 0.69 -16.04
CA MET A 85 3.36 -0.50 -15.33
C MET A 85 4.72 -0.98 -15.83
N PHE A 86 5.52 -1.51 -14.91
CA PHE A 86 6.74 -2.25 -15.19
C PHE A 86 6.49 -3.77 -15.12
N GLN A 87 7.16 -4.51 -16.00
CA GLN A 87 7.18 -5.96 -16.02
C GLN A 87 8.58 -6.46 -15.73
N THR A 88 8.71 -7.47 -14.86
CA THR A 88 10.00 -8.08 -14.54
C THR A 88 10.64 -8.66 -15.80
N VAL A 89 11.94 -8.45 -15.94
CA VAL A 89 12.78 -9.05 -16.97
C VAL A 89 13.99 -9.73 -16.30
N ASP A 90 14.85 -10.38 -17.07
CA ASP A 90 16.04 -11.02 -16.50
C ASP A 90 16.93 -10.00 -15.78
N ASP A 91 17.36 -10.28 -14.55
CA ASP A 91 18.06 -9.30 -13.71
C ASP A 91 19.36 -8.74 -14.30
N HIS A 92 20.05 -9.53 -15.14
CA HIS A 92 21.29 -9.13 -15.79
C HIS A 92 21.12 -7.93 -16.74
N ARG A 93 19.89 -7.70 -17.21
CA ARG A 93 19.51 -6.60 -18.09
C ARG A 93 19.82 -5.23 -17.50
N CYS A 94 19.49 -5.03 -16.23
CA CYS A 94 19.79 -3.79 -15.51
C CYS A 94 21.28 -3.62 -15.15
N VAL A 95 22.14 -4.59 -15.47
CA VAL A 95 23.59 -4.55 -15.22
C VAL A 95 24.37 -4.39 -16.53
N GLN A 96 23.70 -4.44 -17.68
CA GLN A 96 24.32 -4.33 -18.99
C GLN A 96 24.35 -2.88 -19.47
N ASP A 97 25.54 -2.38 -19.78
CA ASP A 97 25.76 -0.98 -20.19
C ASP A 97 25.06 -0.58 -21.50
N TRP A 98 24.62 -1.54 -22.31
CA TRP A 98 23.99 -1.30 -23.61
C TRP A 98 22.46 -1.22 -23.55
N GLU A 99 21.85 -1.58 -22.41
CA GLU A 99 20.41 -1.45 -22.27
C GLU A 99 20.02 -0.10 -21.64
N PRO A 100 18.98 0.58 -22.16
CA PRO A 100 18.63 1.91 -21.69
C PRO A 100 17.99 1.84 -20.30
N LEU A 101 18.73 2.27 -19.28
CA LEU A 101 18.18 2.54 -17.95
C LEU A 101 17.30 3.79 -18.00
N CYS A 102 16.29 3.85 -17.13
CA CYS A 102 15.44 5.03 -17.01
C CYS A 102 16.26 6.24 -16.55
N LEU A 103 16.12 7.36 -17.26
CA LEU A 103 16.78 8.61 -16.93
C LEU A 103 16.03 9.31 -15.79
N GLU A 104 16.69 10.26 -15.13
CA GLU A 104 16.09 11.09 -14.08
C GLU A 104 14.83 11.85 -14.56
N SER A 105 14.76 12.19 -15.85
CA SER A 105 13.54 12.75 -16.46
C SER A 105 12.37 11.78 -16.42
N ASP A 106 12.64 10.51 -16.71
CA ASP A 106 11.64 9.46 -16.82
C ASP A 106 11.13 9.09 -15.43
N LEU A 107 12.04 8.98 -14.45
CA LEU A 107 11.70 8.75 -13.04
C LEU A 107 10.75 9.83 -12.50
N ARG A 108 11.04 11.11 -12.77
CA ARG A 108 10.14 12.20 -12.40
C ARG A 108 8.78 12.12 -13.07
N GLU A 109 8.72 11.74 -14.35
CA GLU A 109 7.45 11.52 -15.04
C GLU A 109 6.65 10.34 -14.44
N PHE A 110 7.37 9.35 -13.91
CA PHE A 110 6.80 8.16 -13.28
C PHE A 110 6.43 8.38 -11.81
N GLY A 111 6.85 9.48 -11.19
CA GLY A 111 6.64 9.75 -9.78
C GLY A 111 7.53 8.89 -8.87
N LEU A 112 8.74 8.60 -9.34
CA LEU A 112 9.79 7.84 -8.67
C LEU A 112 10.99 8.74 -8.31
#